data_AF-A0A2M8ACG1-F1
#
_entry.id   AF-A0A2M8ACG1-F1
#
_cell.length_a   1.000
_cell.length_b   1.000
_cell.length_c   1.000
_cell.angle_alpha   90.00
_cell.angle_beta   90.00
_cell.angle_gamma   90.00
#
_symmetry.space_group_name_H-M   'P 1'
#
loop_
_entity.id
_entity.type
_entity.pdbx_description
1 polymer ?
#
loop_
_entity_poly.entity_id
_entity_poly.type
_entity_poly.pdbx_seq_one_letter_code
_entity_poly.pdbx_strand_id
1 'polypeptide(L)'
;MAKTKYRYNSHTLSYDKIELTFKKKLVKSLNFLGASLVIAIIIYGVTYTYIDSPKEKQLKSENAELLSQYAILDKKLEQLTAVLKDIEHRDDNIYRVIFEAEPIADEIRNAGFGGVNRYEELEGYNNSELIIKTSEKLDMLSKQLYIQSKSFDEV
;
A
#
# COMPACT_ATOMS: atom_id res chain seq x y z
N MET A 1 5.85 50.11 -31.36
CA MET A 1 6.97 50.27 -32.32
C MET A 1 8.26 49.79 -31.67
N ALA A 2 9.03 48.91 -32.30
CA ALA A 2 10.25 48.36 -31.70
C ALA A 2 11.33 49.44 -31.56
N LYS A 3 11.91 49.61 -30.37
CA LYS A 3 13.02 50.56 -30.13
C LYS A 3 14.26 50.09 -30.89
N THR A 4 14.57 50.76 -32.00
CA THR A 4 15.77 50.53 -32.80
C THR A 4 16.99 51.05 -32.03
N LYS A 5 17.98 50.19 -31.78
CA LYS A 5 19.24 50.60 -31.14
C LYS A 5 20.21 51.12 -32.21
N TYR A 6 20.81 52.27 -31.98
CA TYR A 6 21.81 52.88 -32.85
C TYR A 6 23.17 52.91 -32.14
N ARG A 7 24.26 52.76 -32.88
CA ARG A 7 25.63 52.92 -32.40
C ARG A 7 26.27 54.10 -33.12
N TYR A 8 26.84 55.04 -32.38
CA TYR A 8 27.60 56.14 -32.97
C TYR A 8 28.91 55.62 -33.59
N ASN A 9 29.18 56.02 -34.82
CA ASN A 9 30.39 55.68 -35.55
C ASN A 9 31.32 56.90 -35.56
N SER A 10 32.43 56.82 -34.82
CA SER A 10 33.38 57.92 -34.65
C SER A 10 34.16 58.29 -35.92
N HIS A 11 34.15 57.44 -36.95
CA HIS A 11 34.83 57.70 -38.21
C HIS A 11 33.95 58.40 -39.24
N THR A 12 32.65 58.11 -39.26
CA THR A 12 31.68 58.72 -40.19
C THR A 12 30.83 59.81 -39.52
N LEU A 13 30.99 60.02 -38.20
CA LEU A 13 30.20 60.93 -37.36
C LEU A 13 28.68 60.65 -37.43
N SER A 14 28.28 59.44 -37.83
CA SER A 14 26.88 59.03 -38.04
C SER A 14 26.40 58.01 -37.01
N TYR A 15 25.07 57.91 -36.84
CA TYR A 15 24.44 56.87 -36.04
C TYR A 15 24.03 55.69 -36.91
N ASP A 16 24.74 54.57 -36.77
CA ASP A 16 24.47 53.36 -37.53
C ASP A 16 23.45 52.48 -36.78
N LYS A 17 22.44 51.98 -37.51
CA LYS A 17 21.44 51.07 -36.95
C LYS A 17 22.10 49.73 -36.58
N ILE A 18 21.92 49.29 -35.34
CA ILE A 18 22.39 47.98 -34.91
C ILE A 18 21.45 46.93 -35.49
N GLU A 19 21.82 46.36 -36.64
CA GLU A 19 21.12 45.23 -37.21
C GLU A 19 21.58 43.93 -36.56
N LEU A 20 20.65 43.26 -35.88
CA LEU A 20 20.90 41.93 -35.35
C LEU A 20 20.90 40.92 -36.51
N THR A 21 22.09 40.45 -36.89
CA THR A 21 22.27 39.36 -37.86
C THR A 21 21.48 38.12 -37.42
N PHE A 22 20.95 37.34 -38.38
CA PHE A 22 20.20 36.11 -38.13
C PHE A 22 20.91 35.16 -37.13
N LYS A 23 22.23 34.98 -37.27
CA LYS A 23 23.07 34.19 -36.34
C LYS A 23 22.98 34.68 -34.88
N LYS A 24 23.02 35.99 -34.65
CA LYS A 24 22.93 36.56 -33.29
C LYS A 24 21.54 36.37 -32.68
N LYS A 25 20.48 36.45 -33.51
CA LYS A 25 19.12 36.13 -33.08
C LYS A 25 19.01 34.65 -32.70
N LEU A 26 19.56 33.75 -33.51
CA LEU A 26 19.55 32.31 -33.27
C LEU A 26 20.27 31.92 -31.97
N VAL A 27 21.48 32.42 -31.74
CA VAL A 27 22.24 32.15 -30.50
C VAL A 27 21.50 32.65 -29.26
N LYS A 28 20.89 33.85 -29.34
CA LYS A 28 20.09 34.38 -28.24
C LYS A 28 18.87 33.50 -27.94
N SER A 29 18.18 33.01 -28.98
CA SER A 29 17.06 32.09 -28.81
C SER A 29 17.49 30.75 -28.21
N LEU A 30 18.62 30.18 -28.66
CA LEU A 30 19.17 28.94 -28.09
C LEU A 30 19.54 29.09 -26.61
N ASN A 31 20.17 30.20 -26.23
CA ASN A 31 20.50 30.48 -24.83
C ASN A 31 19.24 30.59 -23.97
N PHE A 32 18.19 31.23 -24.48
CA PHE A 32 16.92 31.32 -23.79
C PHE A 32 16.25 29.94 -23.62
N LEU A 33 16.24 29.12 -24.67
CA LEU A 33 15.72 27.76 -24.62
C LEU A 33 16.51 26.89 -23.64
N GLY A 34 17.84 26.99 -23.62
CA GLY A 34 18.69 26.28 -22.67
C GLY A 34 18.38 26.66 -21.22
N ALA A 35 18.28 27.96 -20.93
CA ALA A 35 17.90 28.43 -19.59
C ALA A 35 16.50 27.96 -19.17
N SER A 36 15.53 28.02 -20.10
CA SER A 36 14.17 27.52 -19.85
C SER A 36 14.15 26.01 -19.58
N LEU A 37 14.97 25.23 -20.28
CA LEU A 37 15.05 23.79 -20.08
C LEU A 37 15.63 23.45 -18.71
N VAL A 38 16.69 24.14 -18.27
CA VAL A 38 17.27 23.97 -16.93
C VAL A 38 16.22 24.24 -15.85
N ILE A 39 15.49 25.35 -15.97
CA ILE A 39 14.43 25.70 -15.02
C ILE A 39 13.31 24.64 -15.03
N ALA A 40 12.91 24.16 -16.21
CA ALA A 40 11.89 23.12 -16.34
C ALA A 40 12.32 21.80 -15.68
N ILE A 41 13.59 21.39 -15.84
CA ILE A 41 14.14 20.20 -15.20
C ILE A 41 14.12 20.34 -13.68
N ILE A 42 14.50 21.51 -13.15
CA ILE A 42 14.47 21.78 -11.70
C ILE A 42 13.04 21.67 -11.17
N ILE A 43 12.08 22.35 -11.82
CA ILE A 43 10.68 22.32 -11.40
C ILE A 43 10.12 20.90 -11.47
N TYR A 44 10.42 20.17 -12.55
CA TYR A 44 10.00 18.77 -12.70
C TYR A 44 10.58 17.88 -11.60
N GLY A 45 11.89 18.01 -11.30
CA GLY A 45 12.55 17.23 -10.25
C GLY A 45 11.96 17.51 -8.85
N VAL A 46 11.67 18.78 -8.54
CA VAL A 46 10.99 19.14 -7.29
C VAL A 46 9.57 18.58 -7.26
N THR A 47 8.81 18.71 -8.35
CA THR A 47 7.43 18.21 -8.41
C THR A 47 7.40 16.68 -8.23
N TYR A 48 8.27 15.94 -8.93
CA TYR A 48 8.33 14.48 -8.87
C TYR A 48 8.73 13.94 -7.49
N THR A 49 9.53 14.70 -6.72
CA THR A 49 10.01 14.25 -5.40
C THR A 49 9.05 14.57 -4.26
N TYR A 50 8.31 15.69 -4.36
CA TYR A 50 7.46 16.16 -3.26
C TYR A 50 5.96 15.99 -3.51
N ILE A 51 5.53 15.82 -4.76
CA ILE A 51 4.12 15.70 -5.12
C ILE A 51 3.87 14.29 -5.62
N ASP A 52 3.14 13.51 -4.82
CA ASP A 52 2.65 12.19 -5.23
C ASP A 52 1.90 12.32 -6.55
N SER A 53 2.25 11.45 -7.50
CA SER A 53 1.46 11.31 -8.72
C SER A 53 0.03 10.88 -8.35
N PRO A 54 -0.97 11.21 -9.20
CA PRO A 54 -2.35 10.75 -8.98
C PRO A 54 -2.45 9.24 -8.75
N LYS A 55 -1.60 8.47 -9.43
CA LYS A 55 -1.51 7.01 -9.29
C LYS A 55 -0.96 6.59 -7.93
N GLU A 56 0.13 7.20 -7.45
CA GLU A 56 0.69 6.89 -6.13
C GLU A 56 -0.29 7.24 -5.02
N LYS A 57 -0.97 8.39 -5.11
CA LYS A 57 -2.00 8.78 -4.16
C LYS A 57 -3.15 7.77 -4.13
N GLN A 58 -3.60 7.31 -5.29
CA GLN A 58 -4.63 6.27 -5.40
C GLN A 58 -4.16 4.96 -4.74
N LEU A 59 -2.96 4.47 -5.08
CA LEU A 59 -2.41 3.24 -4.52
C LEU A 59 -2.23 3.32 -3.00
N LYS A 60 -1.78 4.46 -2.47
CA LYS A 60 -1.69 4.71 -1.02
C LYS A 60 -3.07 4.62 -0.35
N SER A 61 -4.09 5.20 -0.97
CA SER A 61 -5.47 5.13 -0.47
C SER A 61 -6.03 3.71 -0.51
N GLU A 62 -5.81 2.98 -1.60
CA GLU A 62 -6.24 1.58 -1.75
C GLU A 62 -5.54 0.68 -0.73
N ASN A 63 -4.24 0.88 -0.49
CA ASN A 63 -3.49 0.13 0.53
C ASN A 63 -4.04 0.39 1.95
N ALA A 64 -4.31 1.66 2.28
CA ALA A 64 -4.89 2.02 3.57
C ALA A 64 -6.29 1.42 3.77
N GLU A 65 -7.10 1.41 2.71
CA GLU A 65 -8.43 0.77 2.72
C GLU A 65 -8.33 -0.74 2.92
N LEU A 66 -7.41 -1.42 2.22
CA LEU A 66 -7.16 -2.86 2.41
C LEU A 66 -6.74 -3.17 3.86
N LEU A 67 -5.83 -2.37 4.44
CA LEU A 67 -5.42 -2.51 5.83
C LEU A 67 -6.59 -2.36 6.81
N SER A 68 -7.47 -1.40 6.57
CA SER A 68 -8.71 -1.22 7.34
C SER A 68 -9.60 -2.46 7.25
N GLN A 69 -9.75 -3.04 6.06
CA GLN A 69 -10.53 -4.26 5.85
C GLN A 69 -9.93 -5.47 6.58
N TYR A 70 -8.61 -5.62 6.60
CA TYR A 70 -7.94 -6.64 7.41
C TYR A 70 -8.22 -6.47 8.91
N ALA A 71 -8.17 -5.24 9.43
CA ALA A 71 -8.51 -4.97 10.83
C ALA A 71 -9.98 -5.28 11.16
N ILE A 72 -10.90 -5.04 10.23
CA ILE A 72 -12.30 -5.44 10.38
C ILE A 72 -12.45 -6.97 10.37
N LEU A 73 -11.72 -7.66 9.48
CA LEU A 73 -11.73 -9.11 9.41
C LEU A 73 -11.19 -9.74 10.70
N ASP A 74 -10.10 -9.21 11.25
CA ASP A 74 -9.52 -9.63 12.53
C ASP A 74 -10.56 -9.58 13.67
N LYS A 75 -11.31 -8.47 13.75
CA LYS A 75 -12.40 -8.32 14.73
C LYS A 75 -13.55 -9.31 14.51
N LYS A 76 -13.90 -9.58 13.26
CA LYS A 76 -14.94 -10.58 12.94
C LYS A 76 -14.48 -11.98 13.33
N LEU A 77 -13.22 -12.32 13.09
CA LEU A 77 -12.65 -13.59 13.53
C LEU A 77 -12.72 -13.72 15.06
N GLU A 78 -12.36 -12.67 15.80
CA GLU A 78 -12.50 -12.67 17.28
C GLU A 78 -13.94 -12.92 17.74
N GLN A 79 -14.92 -12.30 17.08
CA GLN A 79 -16.33 -12.54 17.37
C GLN A 79 -16.74 -13.98 17.07
N LEU A 80 -16.32 -14.54 15.93
CA LEU A 80 -16.61 -15.92 15.57
C LEU A 80 -15.93 -16.92 16.50
N THR A 81 -14.70 -16.67 16.93
CA THR A 81 -14.01 -17.48 17.94
C THR A 81 -14.76 -17.46 19.27
N ALA A 82 -15.29 -16.32 19.70
CA ALA A 82 -16.10 -16.25 20.91
C ALA A 82 -17.40 -17.06 20.81
N VAL A 83 -18.06 -17.02 19.64
CA VAL A 83 -19.26 -17.84 19.38
C VAL A 83 -18.91 -19.33 19.36
N LEU A 84 -17.82 -19.72 18.70
CA LEU A 84 -17.39 -21.12 18.67
C LEU A 84 -17.09 -21.64 20.08
N LYS A 85 -16.45 -20.83 20.92
CA LYS A 85 -16.19 -21.18 22.32
C LYS A 85 -17.47 -21.40 23.14
N ASP A 86 -18.53 -20.62 22.88
CA ASP A 86 -19.84 -20.86 23.50
C ASP A 86 -20.46 -22.19 23.04
N ILE A 87 -20.31 -22.51 21.74
CA ILE A 87 -20.77 -23.78 21.16
C ILE A 87 -20.01 -24.96 21.78
N GLU A 88 -18.68 -24.89 21.86
CA GLU A 88 -17.81 -25.88 22.52
C GLU A 88 -18.21 -26.08 23.99
N HIS A 89 -18.46 -24.98 24.72
CA HIS A 89 -18.87 -25.05 26.12
C HIS A 89 -20.22 -25.74 26.29
N ARG A 90 -21.19 -25.47 25.41
CA ARG A 90 -22.50 -26.14 25.43
C ARG A 90 -22.39 -27.61 25.04
N ASP A 91 -21.51 -27.94 24.12
CA ASP A 91 -21.24 -29.32 23.74
C ASP A 91 -20.71 -30.15 24.91
N ASP A 92 -19.65 -29.65 25.57
CA ASP A 92 -19.04 -30.36 26.69
C ASP A 92 -19.96 -30.51 27.90
N ASN A 93 -20.77 -29.48 28.19
CA ASN A 93 -21.52 -29.41 29.45
C ASN A 93 -23.01 -29.81 29.31
N ILE A 94 -23.52 -29.93 28.09
CA ILE A 94 -24.93 -30.30 27.85
C ILE A 94 -25.00 -31.54 26.97
N TYR A 95 -24.56 -31.45 25.72
CA TYR A 95 -24.76 -32.54 24.76
C TYR A 95 -23.99 -33.79 25.17
N ARG A 96 -22.68 -33.67 25.40
CA ARG A 96 -21.85 -34.82 25.83
C ARG A 96 -22.25 -35.38 27.19
N VAL A 97 -22.71 -34.54 28.13
CA VAL A 97 -23.26 -34.99 29.41
C VAL A 97 -24.53 -35.83 29.23
N ILE A 98 -25.45 -35.42 28.35
CA ILE A 98 -26.68 -36.17 28.05
C ILE A 98 -26.36 -37.53 27.42
N PHE A 99 -25.34 -37.58 26.55
CA PHE A 99 -24.92 -38.79 25.86
C PHE A 99 -23.87 -39.61 26.64
N GLU A 100 -23.53 -39.22 27.87
CA GLU A 100 -22.50 -39.86 28.71
C GLU A 100 -21.14 -39.99 28.00
N ALA A 101 -20.82 -39.04 27.12
CA ALA A 101 -19.56 -38.96 26.38
C ALA A 101 -18.54 -38.09 27.12
N GLU A 102 -17.25 -38.40 26.97
CA GLU A 102 -16.17 -37.58 27.53
C GLU A 102 -16.02 -36.26 26.76
N PRO A 103 -15.74 -35.12 27.43
CA PRO A 103 -15.50 -33.84 26.77
C PRO A 103 -14.22 -33.88 25.94
N ILE A 104 -14.16 -33.05 24.90
CA ILE A 104 -12.95 -32.95 24.07
C ILE A 104 -11.88 -32.16 24.83
N ALA A 105 -10.67 -32.72 24.92
CA ALA A 105 -9.54 -32.07 25.56
C ALA A 105 -9.12 -30.78 24.82
N ASP A 106 -8.78 -29.73 25.58
CA ASP A 106 -8.39 -28.43 25.03
C ASP A 106 -7.14 -28.51 24.14
N GLU A 107 -6.24 -29.46 24.40
CA GLU A 107 -5.05 -29.69 23.57
C GLU A 107 -5.41 -30.18 22.17
N ILE A 108 -6.52 -30.93 22.04
CA ILE A 108 -7.01 -31.41 20.75
C ILE A 108 -7.60 -30.23 19.97
N ARG A 109 -8.44 -29.42 20.63
CA ARG A 109 -9.07 -28.23 20.02
C ARG A 109 -8.05 -27.20 19.57
N ASN A 110 -7.04 -26.94 20.40
CA ASN A 110 -6.03 -25.92 20.15
C ASN A 110 -4.75 -26.49 19.53
N ALA A 111 -4.79 -27.72 19.01
CA ALA A 111 -3.63 -28.31 18.37
C ALA A 111 -3.16 -27.40 17.22
N GLY A 112 -1.91 -26.94 17.29
CA GLY A 112 -1.31 -26.11 16.25
C GLY A 112 -1.14 -26.85 14.91
N PHE A 113 -0.58 -26.14 13.94
CA PHE A 113 -0.12 -26.73 12.68
C PHE A 113 1.39 -27.04 12.82
N GLY A 114 1.78 -28.29 12.63
CA GLY A 114 3.18 -28.70 12.75
C GLY A 114 3.97 -28.59 11.45
N GLY A 115 5.27 -28.36 11.56
CA GLY A 115 6.29 -28.87 10.62
C GLY A 115 6.58 -28.08 9.34
N VAL A 116 5.88 -26.98 9.04
CA VAL A 116 6.16 -26.16 7.84
C VAL A 116 5.84 -24.69 8.14
N ASN A 117 6.66 -23.75 7.67
CA ASN A 117 6.29 -22.33 7.66
C ASN A 117 5.23 -22.09 6.58
N ARG A 118 3.95 -22.22 6.96
CA ARG A 118 2.81 -22.08 6.03
C ARG A 118 2.62 -20.64 5.53
N TYR A 119 3.28 -19.68 6.15
CA TYR A 119 3.10 -18.25 5.89
C TYR A 119 4.32 -17.59 5.23
N GLU A 120 5.31 -18.39 4.80
CA GLU A 120 6.55 -17.90 4.18
C GLU A 120 6.27 -16.96 2.98
N GLU A 121 5.26 -17.27 2.17
CA GLU A 121 4.86 -16.45 1.01
C GLU A 121 4.32 -15.06 1.40
N LEU A 122 3.89 -14.91 2.66
CA LEU A 122 3.32 -13.67 3.19
C LEU A 122 4.39 -12.80 3.87
N GLU A 123 5.63 -13.28 4.00
CA GLU A 123 6.74 -12.54 4.62
C GLU A 123 7.40 -11.54 3.66
N GLY A 124 8.17 -10.59 4.20
CA GLY A 124 8.97 -9.64 3.41
C GLY A 124 8.23 -8.40 2.89
N TYR A 125 6.96 -8.20 3.26
CA TYR A 125 6.17 -7.02 2.91
C TYR A 125 5.95 -6.11 4.12
N ASN A 126 5.70 -4.82 3.87
CA ASN A 126 5.47 -3.83 4.94
C ASN A 126 4.31 -4.20 5.88
N ASN A 127 3.33 -4.97 5.38
CA ASN A 127 2.11 -5.32 6.11
C ASN A 127 2.01 -6.82 6.43
N SER A 128 3.13 -7.56 6.30
CA SER A 128 3.17 -9.02 6.49
C SER A 128 2.60 -9.45 7.83
N GLU A 129 2.97 -8.78 8.92
CA GLU A 129 2.53 -9.14 10.28
C GLU A 129 1.00 -9.20 10.41
N LEU A 130 0.29 -8.19 9.90
CA LEU A 130 -1.17 -8.15 9.96
C LEU A 130 -1.80 -9.28 9.15
N ILE A 131 -1.29 -9.53 7.94
CA ILE A 131 -1.82 -10.55 7.03
C ILE A 131 -1.58 -11.95 7.59
N ILE A 132 -0.37 -12.20 8.10
CA ILE A 132 0.01 -13.48 8.72
C ILE A 132 -0.87 -13.74 9.94
N LYS A 133 -0.96 -12.79 10.88
CA LYS A 133 -1.79 -12.93 12.09
C LYS A 133 -3.26 -13.21 11.76
N THR A 134 -3.81 -12.51 10.77
CA THR A 134 -5.20 -12.72 10.34
C THR A 134 -5.40 -14.11 9.75
N SER A 135 -4.45 -14.56 8.93
CA SER A 135 -4.44 -15.91 8.32
C SER A 135 -4.31 -17.00 9.38
N GLU A 136 -3.43 -16.83 10.37
CA GLU A 136 -3.25 -17.75 11.50
C GLU A 136 -4.54 -17.91 12.32
N LYS A 137 -5.19 -16.79 12.66
CA LYS A 137 -6.47 -16.81 13.38
C LYS A 137 -7.55 -17.55 12.58
N LEU A 138 -7.63 -17.30 11.27
CA LEU A 138 -8.59 -17.97 10.39
C LEU A 138 -8.33 -19.48 10.32
N ASP A 139 -7.07 -19.88 10.15
CA ASP A 139 -6.69 -21.29 10.09
C ASP A 139 -7.01 -22.01 11.40
N MET A 140 -6.68 -21.40 12.54
CA MET A 140 -6.97 -21.95 13.87
C MET A 140 -8.47 -22.09 14.08
N LEU A 141 -9.25 -21.05 13.78
CA LEU A 141 -10.71 -21.08 13.87
C LEU A 141 -11.32 -22.16 12.97
N SER A 142 -10.83 -22.31 11.73
CA SER A 142 -11.30 -23.32 10.79
C SER A 142 -11.06 -24.74 11.30
N LYS A 143 -9.90 -24.97 11.93
CA LYS A 143 -9.56 -26.26 12.54
C LYS A 143 -10.43 -26.56 13.77
N GLN A 144 -10.60 -25.59 14.67
CA GLN A 144 -11.49 -25.73 15.83
C GLN A 144 -12.93 -26.04 15.37
N LEU A 145 -13.41 -25.33 14.34
CA LEU A 145 -14.73 -25.58 13.77
C LEU A 145 -14.86 -27.00 13.19
N TYR A 146 -13.82 -27.50 12.51
CA TYR A 146 -13.80 -28.87 12.01
C TYR A 146 -13.88 -29.91 13.14
N ILE A 147 -13.09 -29.72 14.20
CA ILE A 147 -13.11 -30.59 15.39
C ILE A 147 -14.48 -30.56 16.04
N GLN A 148 -15.05 -29.36 16.22
CA GLN A 148 -16.37 -29.21 16.81
C GLN A 148 -17.47 -29.84 15.93
N SER A 149 -17.36 -29.75 14.61
CA SER A 149 -18.28 -30.45 13.70
C SER A 149 -18.17 -31.96 13.84
N LYS A 150 -16.95 -32.50 14.00
CA LYS A 150 -16.74 -33.93 14.23
C LYS A 150 -17.27 -34.36 15.58
N SER A 151 -17.13 -33.52 16.61
CA SER A 151 -17.72 -33.73 17.94
C SER A 151 -19.21 -34.03 17.86
N PHE A 152 -19.95 -33.22 17.10
CA PHE A 152 -21.38 -33.40 16.91
C PHE A 152 -21.76 -34.63 16.06
N ASP A 153 -20.84 -35.16 15.25
CA ASP A 153 -21.07 -36.42 14.52
C ASP A 153 -20.85 -37.66 15.42
N GLU A 154 -20.10 -37.51 16.53
CA GLU A 154 -19.76 -38.61 17.44
C GLU A 154 -20.85 -38.94 18.46
N VAL A 155 -21.70 -37.95 18.79
CA VAL A 155 -22.76 -38.05 19.82
C VAL A 155 -24.17 -38.04 19.25
#